data_AF-A0A1S3QMT6-F1
#
_entry.id   AF-A0A1S3QMT6-F1
#
_cell.length_a   1.000
_cell.length_b   1.000
_cell.length_c   1.000
_cell.angle_alpha   90.00
_cell.angle_beta   90.00
_cell.angle_gamma   90.00
#
_symmetry.space_group_name_H-M   'P 1'
#
loop_
_entity.id
_entity.type
_entity.pdbx_description
1 polymer ?
#
loop_
_entity_poly.entity_id
_entity_poly.type
_entity_poly.pdbx_seq_one_letter_code
_entity_poly.pdbx_strand_id
1 'polypeptide(L)'
;KHQSRSDLCQYDWRLILCLSSPPPLLQKDEGCLQQWLEAFVASFEKLVDVQSLDPRRLEDYIAEVPLVPRDVLVFFSDQLSHSAIHLSGADSNNSTLHLSGADSNSSTLHLSGGDSNNSTLHLSGGDSNNSTLHLSGGDSNNSTLHLSGGDSNNSTLHLSGGDSNNSTLHLSGADSNNSTLHLSGGDSNNSTLHLSGGDSNNSTLHPLLLIKFFIIVCRNMENLDPEKTPGYVFETIKLLNFCLTQLKKQPADQSSLQTVIQTVIQYGLMLLESLFDPYNTWRRRLAGEEVSMAERSKYKFSPLPLPEELPALFHDSLQDSRQIPEVLTLRLVHLQGAVISGSKKNGLLSITLQSVEDLLSVLRAWCLRTSSNPKDPTLLRLTLQCLTAMVHILHSSSPAERRLEIRTVLDGYFQVLNWNRPPGLGNEQGDGQSWEEHLITLQSHMLTSVPEILQCSDRPVLQAIFLNNNCFEHILRLIQNSKVLEKGSDCITVHALGVLTSIMSNSPSAKEVFKERIGYSQLFDVLKSQGQPTKRLLQELMNMAVEGEHAHAHHLGISNDQPLLLLLQWLPDLAPQRDLQLLVAQWLAAVCGGSLSCRTVAVEAGLVGAVLHVLSQPQRLDRQCAD
;
A
#
# COMPACT_ATOMS: atom_id res chain seq x y z
N LYS A 1 47.26 29.60 18.20
CA LYS A 1 46.48 30.36 19.20
C LYS A 1 45.02 30.07 18.94
N HIS A 2 44.33 29.58 19.96
CA HIS A 2 42.95 29.11 20.01
C HIS A 2 41.98 29.79 19.03
N GLN A 3 41.55 29.04 18.02
CA GLN A 3 40.22 29.16 17.45
C GLN A 3 39.45 27.96 18.01
N SER A 4 38.30 28.23 18.62
CA SER A 4 37.50 27.31 19.41
C SER A 4 37.21 26.04 18.61
N ARG A 5 37.49 24.86 19.20
CA ARG A 5 37.14 23.55 18.63
C ARG A 5 35.62 23.35 18.46
N SER A 6 34.79 24.23 19.01
CA SER A 6 33.34 24.31 18.81
C SER A 6 32.91 24.95 17.49
N ASP A 7 33.77 25.73 16.84
CA ASP A 7 33.35 26.58 15.70
C ASP A 7 33.39 25.82 14.35
N LEU A 8 33.98 24.62 14.31
CA LEU A 8 34.02 23.78 13.10
C LEU A 8 32.70 23.05 12.82
N CYS A 9 31.88 22.76 13.84
CA CYS A 9 30.58 22.11 13.63
C CYS A 9 29.52 23.08 13.07
N GLN A 10 29.79 24.38 13.05
CA GLN A 10 28.73 25.38 12.94
C GLN A 10 28.40 25.86 11.52
N TYR A 11 29.24 25.62 10.48
CA TYR A 11 29.00 26.32 9.20
C TYR A 11 29.24 25.62 7.87
N ASP A 12 29.77 24.40 7.78
CA ASP A 12 29.87 23.76 6.47
C ASP A 12 29.89 22.23 6.50
N TRP A 13 28.73 21.60 6.25
CA TRP A 13 28.64 20.14 6.08
C TRP A 13 29.55 19.64 4.94
N ARG A 14 29.89 20.50 3.97
CA ARG A 14 30.76 20.15 2.83
C ARG A 14 32.18 19.82 3.27
N LEU A 15 32.67 20.45 4.34
CA LEU A 15 34.02 20.19 4.86
C LEU A 15 34.15 18.77 5.44
N ILE A 16 33.04 18.22 5.97
CA ILE A 16 33.02 16.89 6.59
C ILE A 16 32.89 15.78 5.54
N LEU A 17 32.17 16.01 4.44
CA LEU A 17 32.07 15.04 3.33
C LEU A 17 33.36 14.94 2.49
N CYS A 18 34.25 15.93 2.59
CA CYS A 18 35.60 15.88 2.01
C CYS A 18 36.58 14.99 2.79
N LEU A 19 36.20 14.50 3.98
CA LEU A 19 37.03 13.64 4.80
C LEU A 19 36.73 12.17 4.47
N SER A 20 37.77 11.37 4.21
CA SER A 20 37.65 9.95 3.85
C SER A 20 37.11 9.05 4.98
N SER A 21 36.89 9.60 6.18
CA SER A 21 36.33 8.94 7.36
C SER A 21 35.58 9.98 8.19
N PRO A 22 34.52 9.61 8.94
CA PRO A 22 33.87 10.55 9.85
C PRO A 22 34.92 11.13 10.80
N PRO A 23 35.08 12.46 10.91
CA PRO A 23 36.10 13.02 11.77
C PRO A 23 35.98 12.45 13.19
N PRO A 24 37.08 12.10 13.87
CA PRO A 24 37.07 11.56 15.24
C PRO A 24 36.42 12.49 16.28
N LEU A 25 36.04 13.71 15.88
CA LEU A 25 35.23 14.67 16.65
C LEU A 25 33.72 14.30 16.65
N LEU A 26 33.16 13.78 15.55
CA LEU A 26 31.75 13.36 15.46
C LEU A 26 31.47 12.08 16.27
N GLN A 27 32.49 11.25 16.50
CA GLN A 27 32.37 10.03 17.30
C GLN A 27 32.44 10.29 18.82
N LYS A 28 32.79 11.51 19.26
CA LYS A 28 33.03 11.84 20.67
C LYS A 28 32.03 12.81 21.28
N ASP A 29 31.22 13.47 20.45
CA ASP A 29 30.25 14.48 20.88
C ASP A 29 28.94 14.30 20.08
N GLU A 30 27.97 13.62 20.70
CA GLU A 30 26.63 13.37 20.14
C GLU A 30 25.87 14.67 19.81
N GLY A 31 26.12 15.75 20.55
CA GLY A 31 25.51 17.05 20.32
C GLY A 31 25.99 17.72 19.02
N CYS A 32 27.31 17.66 18.74
CA CYS A 32 27.84 18.14 17.45
C CYS A 32 27.33 17.28 16.28
N LEU A 33 27.21 15.95 16.48
CA LEU A 33 26.70 15.06 15.44
C LEU A 33 25.23 15.34 15.09
N GLN A 34 24.39 15.59 16.10
CA GLN A 34 23.00 15.98 15.88
C GLN A 34 22.89 17.32 15.14
N GLN A 35 23.63 18.35 15.59
CA GLN A 35 23.64 19.66 14.94
C GLN A 35 24.11 19.58 13.48
N TRP A 36 25.10 18.74 13.21
CA TRP A 36 25.57 18.49 11.84
C TRP A 36 24.46 17.88 10.98
N LEU A 37 23.76 16.86 11.49
CA LEU A 37 22.70 16.17 10.78
C LEU A 37 21.51 17.10 10.51
N GLU A 38 21.14 17.93 11.48
CA GLU A 38 20.13 18.97 11.33
C GLU A 38 20.51 20.00 10.27
N ALA A 39 21.74 20.52 10.29
CA ALA A 39 22.22 21.48 9.30
C ALA A 39 22.29 20.88 7.88
N PHE A 40 22.69 19.61 7.77
CA PHE A 40 22.66 18.87 6.51
C PHE A 40 21.24 18.73 5.98
N VAL A 41 20.31 18.20 6.79
CA VAL A 41 18.91 18.01 6.39
C VAL A 41 18.24 19.33 6.00
N ALA A 42 18.48 20.40 6.77
CA ALA A 42 17.96 21.73 6.48
C ALA A 42 18.46 22.29 5.13
N SER A 43 19.69 21.97 4.73
CA SER A 43 20.24 22.39 3.43
C SER A 43 19.51 21.77 2.23
N PHE A 44 18.81 20.65 2.44
CA PHE A 44 18.17 19.85 1.39
C PHE A 44 16.67 19.65 1.63
N GLU A 45 16.02 20.48 2.44
CA GLU A 45 14.64 20.28 2.89
C GLU A 45 13.64 20.08 1.73
N LYS A 46 13.85 20.77 0.59
CA LYS A 46 13.04 20.63 -0.63
C LYS A 46 13.06 19.21 -1.24
N LEU A 47 14.13 18.44 -1.01
CA LEU A 47 14.29 17.05 -1.48
C LEU A 47 13.55 16.03 -0.62
N VAL A 48 13.12 16.43 0.58
CA VAL A 48 12.54 15.56 1.60
C VAL A 48 11.04 15.85 1.84
N ASP A 49 10.41 16.57 0.91
CA ASP A 49 8.99 16.89 0.99
C ASP A 49 8.12 15.63 0.84
N VAL A 50 7.66 15.12 1.99
CA VAL A 50 6.81 13.94 2.11
C VAL A 50 5.37 14.20 1.66
N GLN A 51 4.91 15.45 1.61
CA GLN A 51 3.51 15.75 1.30
C GLN A 51 3.21 15.65 -0.20
N SER A 52 4.19 15.91 -1.06
CA SER A 52 4.02 15.82 -2.50
C SER A 52 3.85 14.38 -2.98
N LEU A 53 2.76 14.15 -3.73
CA LEU A 53 2.47 12.89 -4.38
C LEU A 53 2.89 12.84 -5.87
N ASP A 54 3.41 13.94 -6.41
CA ASP A 54 3.70 14.09 -7.83
C ASP A 54 4.96 13.32 -8.28
N PRO A 55 4.99 12.83 -9.53
CA PRO A 55 6.19 12.22 -10.10
C PRO A 55 7.28 13.28 -10.24
N ARG A 56 8.40 13.08 -9.56
CA ARG A 56 9.60 13.94 -9.66
C ARG A 56 10.67 13.21 -10.48
N ARG A 57 11.33 13.85 -11.45
CA ARG A 57 12.32 13.14 -12.29
C ARG A 57 13.65 13.03 -11.57
N LEU A 58 14.32 11.87 -11.70
CA LEU A 58 15.63 11.66 -11.08
C LEU A 58 16.68 12.66 -11.61
N GLU A 59 16.58 13.05 -12.88
CA GLU A 59 17.51 14.01 -13.50
C GLU A 59 17.48 15.41 -12.86
N ASP A 60 16.39 15.77 -12.19
CA ASP A 60 16.22 17.10 -11.59
C ASP A 60 17.06 17.29 -10.30
N TYR A 61 17.64 16.22 -9.73
CA TYR A 61 18.23 16.24 -8.38
C TYR A 61 19.69 15.77 -8.27
N ILE A 62 20.18 14.97 -9.24
CA ILE A 62 21.51 14.33 -9.13
C ILE A 62 22.63 15.38 -8.98
N ALA A 63 22.49 16.57 -9.58
CA ALA A 63 23.54 17.60 -9.57
C ALA A 63 23.72 18.30 -8.21
N GLU A 64 22.76 18.20 -7.28
CA GLU A 64 22.78 18.95 -6.02
C GLU A 64 23.27 18.14 -4.82
N VAL A 65 23.22 16.80 -4.87
CA VAL A 65 23.48 15.92 -3.71
C VAL A 65 24.92 15.36 -3.73
N PRO A 66 25.69 15.51 -2.64
CA PRO A 66 27.10 15.09 -2.57
C PRO A 66 27.27 13.57 -2.52
N LEU A 67 28.47 13.11 -2.92
CA LEU A 67 28.92 11.75 -2.65
C LEU A 67 29.31 11.62 -1.16
N VAL A 68 28.92 10.52 -0.53
CA VAL A 68 29.16 10.27 0.90
C VAL A 68 30.05 9.03 1.06
N PRO A 69 31.12 9.09 1.88
CA PRO A 69 31.95 7.93 2.16
C PRO A 69 31.15 6.76 2.75
N ARG A 70 31.47 5.52 2.33
CA ARG A 70 30.76 4.31 2.79
C ARG A 70 30.79 4.14 4.31
N ASP A 71 31.91 4.48 4.96
CA ASP A 71 32.04 4.38 6.42
C ASP A 71 31.07 5.30 7.17
N VAL A 72 30.72 6.45 6.59
CA VAL A 72 29.71 7.37 7.14
C VAL A 72 28.31 6.77 7.02
N LEU A 73 28.01 6.11 5.89
CA LEU A 73 26.73 5.40 5.70
C LEU A 73 26.56 4.22 6.65
N VAL A 74 27.64 3.45 6.88
CA VAL A 74 27.65 2.35 7.85
C VAL A 74 27.47 2.90 9.26
N PHE A 75 28.21 3.94 9.64
CA PHE A 75 28.06 4.58 10.95
C PHE A 75 26.63 5.06 11.22
N PHE A 76 26.00 5.78 10.29
CA PHE A 76 24.61 6.23 10.45
C PHE A 76 23.60 5.07 10.40
N SER A 77 23.92 3.97 9.70
CA SER A 77 23.13 2.74 9.74
C SER A 77 23.13 2.13 11.16
N ASP A 78 24.30 2.08 11.80
CA ASP A 78 24.43 1.57 13.16
C ASP A 78 23.66 2.47 14.16
N GLN A 79 23.76 3.79 14.00
CA GLN A 79 22.97 4.74 14.81
C GLN A 79 21.46 4.55 14.63
N LEU A 80 20.98 4.25 13.41
CA LEU A 80 19.57 3.97 13.16
C LEU A 80 19.12 2.71 13.91
N SER A 81 19.95 1.66 13.95
CA SER A 81 19.65 0.43 14.69
C SER A 81 19.46 0.68 16.20
N HIS A 82 20.27 1.57 16.79
CA HIS A 82 20.19 1.92 18.21
C HIS A 82 18.98 2.81 18.55
N SER A 83 18.52 3.62 17.61
CA SER A 83 17.40 4.56 17.82
C SER A 83 16.03 3.87 18.01
N ALA A 84 15.85 2.64 17.53
CA ALA A 84 14.61 1.88 17.67
C ALA A 84 14.28 1.48 19.13
N ILE A 85 15.29 1.40 20.00
CA ILE A 85 15.17 0.98 21.41
C ILE A 85 14.54 2.10 22.27
N HIS A 86 14.66 3.37 21.87
CA HIS A 86 14.16 4.50 22.66
C HIS A 86 12.66 4.79 22.49
N LEU A 87 12.00 4.23 21.46
CA LEU A 87 10.57 4.43 21.23
C LEU A 87 9.66 3.55 22.11
N SER A 88 10.22 2.66 22.95
CA SER A 88 9.46 1.77 23.85
C SER A 88 9.27 2.28 25.29
N GLY A 89 9.85 3.42 25.67
CA GLY A 89 9.70 4.01 27.00
C GLY A 89 8.68 5.14 27.01
N ALA A 90 7.39 4.83 27.13
CA ALA A 90 6.35 5.84 27.38
C ALA A 90 5.26 5.31 28.32
N ASP A 91 5.30 5.81 29.55
CA ASP A 91 4.30 5.97 30.61
C ASP A 91 3.12 4.96 30.67
N SER A 92 3.11 4.14 31.73
CA SER A 92 1.90 3.42 32.17
C SER A 92 1.80 3.38 33.70
N ASN A 93 0.58 3.54 34.22
CA ASN A 93 0.26 3.68 35.65
C ASN A 93 0.66 2.47 36.52
N ASN A 94 1.00 1.33 35.92
CA ASN A 94 1.57 0.16 36.60
C ASN A 94 2.29 -0.66 35.53
N SER A 95 3.62 -0.61 35.50
CA SER A 95 4.43 -1.29 34.48
C SER A 95 5.20 -2.46 35.10
N THR A 96 5.00 -3.65 34.53
CA THR A 96 5.85 -4.81 34.80
C THR A 96 6.53 -5.21 33.49
N LEU A 97 7.84 -4.98 33.41
CA LEU A 97 8.64 -5.29 32.23
C LEU A 97 9.53 -6.50 32.55
N HIS A 98 9.42 -7.55 31.76
CA HIS A 98 10.28 -8.73 31.81
C HIS A 98 11.15 -8.77 30.55
N LEU A 99 12.46 -8.74 30.73
CA LEU A 99 13.42 -8.89 29.63
C LEU A 99 14.41 -10.01 29.96
N SER A 100 14.60 -10.92 29.02
CA SER A 100 15.63 -11.97 29.07
C SER A 100 16.69 -11.69 28.00
N GLY A 101 17.95 -11.68 28.41
CA GLY A 101 19.09 -11.55 27.49
C GLY A 101 19.33 -12.84 26.70
N ALA A 102 19.85 -12.71 25.47
CA ALA A 102 20.39 -13.81 24.70
C ALA A 102 21.93 -13.81 24.79
N ASP A 103 22.54 -15.00 24.70
CA ASP A 103 23.99 -15.19 24.80
C ASP A 103 24.74 -14.40 23.71
N SER A 104 25.71 -13.57 24.09
CA SER A 104 26.48 -12.78 23.12
C SER A 104 27.86 -12.35 23.64
N ASN A 105 28.76 -11.98 22.72
CA ASN A 105 30.15 -11.64 23.04
C ASN A 105 30.34 -10.23 23.65
N SER A 106 29.44 -9.29 23.35
CA SER A 106 29.42 -7.94 23.92
C SER A 106 28.00 -7.40 23.83
N SER A 107 27.40 -7.08 24.97
CA SER A 107 26.01 -6.64 25.06
C SER A 107 25.96 -5.30 25.80
N THR A 108 25.40 -4.27 25.15
CA THR A 108 25.11 -2.99 25.79
C THR A 108 23.60 -2.75 25.76
N LEU A 109 22.95 -2.69 26.91
CA LEU A 109 21.51 -2.48 27.04
C LEU A 109 21.27 -1.17 27.79
N HIS A 110 20.57 -0.22 27.15
CA HIS A 110 20.11 1.02 27.78
C HIS A 110 18.58 0.96 27.93
N LEU A 111 18.08 1.12 29.15
CA LEU A 111 16.65 1.23 29.42
C LEU A 111 16.39 2.53 30.19
N SER A 112 15.48 3.36 29.68
CA SER A 112 14.97 4.55 30.36
C SER A 112 13.50 4.35 30.71
N GLY A 113 13.16 4.39 32.00
CA GLY A 113 11.79 4.35 32.51
C GLY A 113 11.13 5.73 32.40
N GLY A 114 9.84 5.74 32.06
CA GLY A 114 8.98 6.92 32.21
C GLY A 114 8.37 7.03 33.61
N ASP A 115 7.59 8.08 33.85
CA ASP A 115 7.01 8.38 35.17
C ASP A 115 5.89 7.37 35.48
N SER A 116 5.86 6.80 36.69
CA SER A 116 4.87 5.77 37.06
C SER A 116 4.55 5.67 38.56
N ASN A 117 3.32 5.30 38.93
CA ASN A 117 2.95 5.19 40.35
C ASN A 117 3.58 3.98 41.07
N ASN A 118 3.71 2.84 40.38
CA ASN A 118 4.37 1.66 40.92
C ASN A 118 5.02 0.91 39.76
N SER A 119 6.33 0.67 39.86
CA SER A 119 7.13 0.06 38.80
C SER A 119 7.85 -1.18 39.33
N THR A 120 7.75 -2.29 38.60
CA THR A 120 8.50 -3.51 38.90
C THR A 120 9.23 -3.99 37.64
N LEU A 121 10.56 -3.95 37.66
CA LEU A 121 11.41 -4.37 36.54
C LEU A 121 12.15 -5.65 36.92
N HIS A 122 11.99 -6.69 36.10
CA HIS A 122 12.70 -7.97 36.25
C HIS A 122 13.62 -8.18 35.05
N LEU A 123 14.93 -8.25 35.31
CA LEU A 123 15.94 -8.55 34.30
C LEU A 123 16.67 -9.84 34.64
N SER A 124 16.66 -10.79 33.69
CA SER A 124 17.47 -12.02 33.75
C SER A 124 18.53 -12.01 32.65
N GLY A 125 19.81 -12.02 33.02
CA GLY A 125 20.92 -12.07 32.07
C GLY A 125 21.13 -13.47 31.48
N GLY A 126 21.51 -13.53 30.20
CA GLY A 126 22.18 -14.69 29.59
C GLY A 126 23.70 -14.56 29.71
N ASP A 127 24.46 -15.60 29.36
CA ASP A 127 25.91 -15.65 29.58
C ASP A 127 26.67 -14.74 28.60
N SER A 128 27.63 -13.93 29.07
CA SER A 128 28.37 -12.99 28.20
C SER A 128 29.80 -12.66 28.65
N ASN A 129 30.68 -12.29 27.71
CA ASN A 129 32.09 -11.95 28.01
C ASN A 129 32.27 -10.52 28.55
N ASN A 130 31.55 -9.55 28.01
CA ASN A 130 31.56 -8.17 28.49
C ASN A 130 30.15 -7.59 28.38
N SER A 131 29.54 -7.26 29.52
CA SER A 131 28.16 -6.76 29.61
C SER A 131 28.14 -5.35 30.18
N THR A 132 27.47 -4.42 29.51
CA THR A 132 27.23 -3.06 30.03
C THR A 132 25.73 -2.79 30.06
N LEU A 133 25.15 -2.61 31.24
CA LEU A 133 23.72 -2.34 31.43
C LEU A 133 23.55 -0.94 32.01
N HIS A 134 22.79 -0.08 31.33
CA HIS A 134 22.42 1.26 31.79
C HIS A 134 20.92 1.32 32.03
N LEU A 135 20.50 1.61 33.26
CA LEU A 135 19.11 1.84 33.63
C LEU A 135 18.96 3.29 34.11
N SER A 136 18.08 4.06 33.48
CA SER A 136 17.61 5.34 34.02
C SER A 136 16.15 5.23 34.42
N GLY A 137 15.80 5.63 35.65
CA GLY A 137 14.42 5.67 36.15
C GLY A 137 13.79 7.04 35.94
N GLY A 138 12.49 7.07 35.61
CA GLY A 138 11.64 8.25 35.75
C GLY A 138 11.09 8.40 37.17
N ASP A 139 10.25 9.40 37.41
CA ASP A 139 9.72 9.71 38.74
C ASP A 139 8.66 8.67 39.18
N SER A 140 8.72 8.19 40.43
CA SER A 140 7.87 7.07 40.88
C SER A 140 7.46 7.08 42.37
N ASN A 141 6.24 6.64 42.70
CA ASN A 141 5.84 6.54 44.12
C ASN A 141 6.43 5.30 44.84
N ASN A 142 6.53 4.17 44.16
CA ASN A 142 7.14 2.96 44.72
C ASN A 142 7.82 2.13 43.61
N SER A 143 9.11 1.86 43.73
CA SER A 143 9.89 1.14 42.72
C SER A 143 10.57 -0.09 43.31
N THR A 144 10.40 -1.23 42.62
CA THR A 144 11.10 -2.48 42.94
C THR A 144 11.88 -2.97 41.72
N LEU A 145 13.20 -3.06 41.83
CA LEU A 145 14.09 -3.56 40.78
C LEU A 145 14.70 -4.89 41.19
N HIS A 146 14.46 -5.94 40.40
CA HIS A 146 15.05 -7.27 40.59
C HIS A 146 16.02 -7.59 39.44
N LEU A 147 17.30 -7.77 39.79
CA LEU A 147 18.35 -8.18 38.86
C LEU A 147 18.88 -9.56 39.23
N SER A 148 18.76 -10.51 38.32
CA SER A 148 19.40 -11.83 38.40
C SER A 148 20.43 -11.97 37.27
N GLY A 149 21.71 -12.06 37.61
CA GLY A 149 22.80 -12.21 36.63
C GLY A 149 22.93 -13.65 36.11
N GLY A 150 23.32 -13.79 34.84
CA GLY A 150 23.99 -14.97 34.29
C GLY A 150 25.52 -14.83 34.43
N ASP A 151 26.28 -15.85 34.04
CA ASP A 151 27.74 -15.88 34.27
C ASP A 151 28.46 -14.90 33.31
N SER A 152 29.40 -14.08 33.83
CA SER A 152 30.10 -13.07 33.01
C SER A 152 31.55 -12.82 33.40
N ASN A 153 32.41 -12.47 32.44
CA ASN A 153 33.83 -12.16 32.69
C ASN A 153 34.07 -10.73 33.16
N ASN A 154 33.40 -9.75 32.55
CA ASN A 154 33.48 -8.35 32.96
C ASN A 154 32.11 -7.69 32.82
N SER A 155 31.61 -7.10 33.91
CA SER A 155 30.26 -6.54 33.97
C SER A 155 30.26 -5.12 34.49
N THR A 156 29.63 -4.20 33.75
CA THR A 156 29.46 -2.81 34.15
C THR A 156 27.96 -2.50 34.25
N LEU A 157 27.49 -2.14 35.44
CA LEU A 157 26.09 -1.76 35.69
C LEU A 157 26.01 -0.29 36.08
N HIS A 158 25.23 0.49 35.34
CA HIS A 158 24.92 1.88 35.62
C HIS A 158 23.44 2.02 35.95
N LEU A 159 23.11 2.53 37.14
CA LEU A 159 21.76 2.87 37.56
C LEU A 159 21.67 4.38 37.84
N SER A 160 20.74 5.08 37.22
CA SER A 160 20.40 6.47 37.54
C SER A 160 18.92 6.57 37.93
N GLY A 161 18.60 6.95 39.16
CA GLY A 161 17.21 7.06 39.63
C GLY A 161 16.61 8.45 39.39
N GLY A 162 15.31 8.49 39.07
CA GLY A 162 14.44 9.67 39.22
C GLY A 162 13.92 9.81 40.66
N ASP A 163 13.06 10.80 40.91
CA ASP A 163 12.56 11.09 42.25
C ASP A 163 11.57 10.01 42.72
N SER A 164 11.73 9.45 43.94
CA SER A 164 10.81 8.41 44.42
C SER A 164 10.47 8.42 45.92
N ASN A 165 9.25 8.00 46.26
CA ASN A 165 8.80 7.96 47.67
C ASN A 165 9.33 6.74 48.44
N ASN A 166 9.43 5.56 47.81
CA ASN A 166 10.00 4.35 48.41
C ASN A 166 10.64 3.47 47.32
N SER A 167 11.90 3.07 47.49
CA SER A 167 12.65 2.32 46.49
C SER A 167 13.35 1.10 47.10
N THR A 168 13.17 -0.08 46.50
CA THR A 168 13.84 -1.33 46.91
C THR A 168 14.61 -1.95 45.76
N LEU A 169 15.93 -2.14 45.93
CA LEU A 169 16.82 -2.77 44.96
C LEU A 169 17.25 -4.15 45.46
N HIS A 170 16.98 -5.20 44.70
CA HIS A 170 17.45 -6.55 44.97
C HIS A 170 18.44 -7.01 43.89
N LEU A 171 19.65 -7.34 44.34
CA LEU A 171 20.73 -7.89 43.52
C LEU A 171 20.99 -9.35 43.95
N SER A 172 20.87 -10.28 43.01
CA SER A 172 21.37 -11.64 43.17
C SER A 172 22.45 -11.88 42.12
N GLY A 173 23.71 -11.98 42.55
CA GLY A 173 24.84 -12.22 41.66
C GLY A 173 25.00 -13.69 41.30
N ALA A 174 25.33 -13.96 40.04
CA ALA A 174 26.08 -15.15 39.62
C ALA A 174 27.58 -14.79 39.48
N ASP A 175 28.43 -15.79 39.29
CA ASP A 175 29.89 -15.67 39.39
C ASP A 175 30.45 -14.71 38.31
N SER A 176 31.16 -13.66 38.75
CA SER A 176 31.80 -12.66 37.89
C SER A 176 33.26 -12.41 38.29
N ASN A 177 34.16 -12.29 37.30
CA ASN A 177 35.58 -12.05 37.53
C ASN A 177 35.90 -10.57 37.81
N ASN A 178 35.15 -9.62 37.24
CA ASN A 178 35.37 -8.19 37.44
C ASN A 178 34.06 -7.42 37.23
N SER A 179 33.56 -6.75 38.27
CA SER A 179 32.28 -6.02 38.22
C SER A 179 32.45 -4.57 38.65
N THR A 180 31.88 -3.64 37.88
CA THR A 180 31.86 -2.21 38.19
C THR A 180 30.41 -1.73 38.32
N LEU A 181 30.02 -1.13 39.45
CA LEU A 181 28.67 -0.62 39.71
C LEU A 181 28.72 0.90 39.87
N HIS A 182 27.89 1.62 39.10
CA HIS A 182 27.71 3.06 39.18
C HIS A 182 26.26 3.39 39.53
N LEU A 183 26.04 4.22 40.56
CA LEU A 183 24.74 4.66 41.04
C LEU A 183 24.67 6.19 41.09
N SER A 184 23.61 6.80 40.55
CA SER A 184 23.27 8.22 40.77
C SER A 184 21.81 8.33 41.24
N GLY A 185 21.55 8.98 42.38
CA GLY A 185 20.23 9.04 42.99
C GLY A 185 19.53 10.40 42.85
N GLY A 186 18.20 10.38 42.65
CA GLY A 186 17.27 11.50 42.84
C GLY A 186 16.70 11.58 44.27
N ASP A 187 15.91 12.62 44.54
CA ASP A 187 15.40 12.93 45.88
C ASP A 187 14.37 11.87 46.32
N SER A 188 14.53 11.34 47.54
CA SER A 188 13.65 10.28 48.06
C SER A 188 13.46 10.35 49.57
N ASN A 189 12.23 10.08 50.04
CA ASN A 189 11.83 10.27 51.43
C ASN A 189 12.30 9.16 52.38
N ASN A 190 12.52 7.94 51.86
CA ASN A 190 13.09 6.85 52.65
C ASN A 190 13.91 5.92 51.75
N SER A 191 15.22 6.20 51.69
CA SER A 191 16.17 5.46 50.86
C SER A 191 17.44 5.21 51.63
N THR A 192 18.07 4.07 51.38
CA THR A 192 19.40 3.74 51.93
C THR A 192 20.37 3.54 50.75
N LEU A 193 21.18 4.56 50.39
CA LEU A 193 22.56 4.38 49.88
C LEU A 193 23.36 5.72 49.69
N HIS A 194 24.69 5.63 49.84
CA HIS A 194 25.71 6.70 49.96
C HIS A 194 26.17 7.39 48.63
N LEU A 195 26.68 8.64 48.74
CA LEU A 195 26.86 9.75 47.75
C LEU A 195 28.11 9.73 46.82
N SER A 196 28.03 10.32 45.60
CA SER A 196 28.49 11.72 45.27
C SER A 196 28.72 12.07 43.76
N GLY A 197 27.86 12.93 43.17
CA GLY A 197 28.14 14.14 42.36
C GLY A 197 28.59 14.12 40.86
N GLY A 198 27.77 14.71 39.96
CA GLY A 198 28.20 15.31 38.66
C GLY A 198 27.11 15.42 37.56
N ASP A 199 26.86 16.63 37.05
CA ASP A 199 25.69 17.06 36.24
C ASP A 199 25.56 16.55 34.76
N SER A 200 24.29 16.43 34.36
CA SER A 200 23.54 16.24 33.08
C SER A 200 24.14 16.47 31.67
N ASN A 201 23.85 15.52 30.74
CA ASN A 201 23.31 15.72 29.36
C ASN A 201 23.11 14.35 28.63
N ASN A 202 21.94 14.11 28.05
CA ASN A 202 21.43 12.81 27.54
C ASN A 202 21.15 12.92 26.01
N SER A 203 21.69 12.09 25.09
CA SER A 203 21.51 12.35 23.64
C SER A 203 21.71 11.20 22.62
N THR A 204 20.78 10.24 22.50
CA THR A 204 20.71 9.40 21.27
C THR A 204 20.13 10.18 20.07
N LEU A 205 20.71 10.03 18.87
CA LEU A 205 20.26 10.70 17.63
C LEU A 205 18.83 10.34 17.24
N HIS A 206 18.02 11.33 16.85
CA HIS A 206 16.61 11.13 16.52
C HIS A 206 16.42 10.34 15.20
N PRO A 207 15.66 9.22 15.18
CA PRO A 207 15.51 8.32 14.01
C PRO A 207 15.01 9.04 12.75
N LEU A 208 14.14 10.03 12.92
CA LEU A 208 13.63 10.83 11.80
C LEU A 208 14.74 11.57 11.06
N LEU A 209 15.74 12.12 11.76
CA LEU A 209 16.84 12.86 11.12
C LEU A 209 17.71 11.91 10.28
N LEU A 210 17.95 10.69 10.78
CA LEU A 210 18.68 9.65 10.06
C LEU A 210 17.93 9.21 8.79
N ILE A 211 16.62 8.98 8.87
CA ILE A 211 15.82 8.65 7.68
C ILE A 211 15.85 9.80 6.67
N LYS A 212 15.69 11.06 7.11
CA LYS A 212 15.77 12.24 6.24
C LYS A 212 17.13 12.35 5.55
N PHE A 213 18.22 12.10 6.30
CA PHE A 213 19.56 12.03 5.75
C PHE A 213 19.68 10.97 4.66
N PHE A 214 19.22 9.75 4.92
CA PHE A 214 19.26 8.68 3.91
C PHE A 214 18.42 9.00 2.68
N ILE A 215 17.24 9.62 2.82
CA ILE A 215 16.45 10.07 1.67
C ILE A 215 17.27 11.01 0.78
N ILE A 216 17.91 12.02 1.38
CA ILE A 216 18.71 13.02 0.66
C ILE A 216 19.84 12.33 -0.08
N VAL A 217 20.65 11.55 0.63
CA VAL A 217 21.85 10.91 0.09
C VAL A 217 21.53 9.90 -1.00
N CYS A 218 20.42 9.16 -0.86
CA CYS A 218 19.97 8.18 -1.84
C CYS A 218 19.38 8.82 -3.12
N ARG A 219 19.07 10.13 -3.13
CA ARG A 219 18.72 10.84 -4.39
C ARG A 219 19.89 10.86 -5.37
N ASN A 220 21.12 10.83 -4.87
CA ASN A 220 22.28 10.52 -5.69
C ASN A 220 22.55 9.02 -5.63
N MET A 221 22.04 8.29 -6.63
CA MET A 221 22.18 6.83 -6.73
C MET A 221 23.63 6.35 -6.83
N GLU A 222 24.62 7.22 -7.10
CA GLU A 222 26.04 6.86 -7.05
C GLU A 222 26.53 6.56 -5.62
N ASN A 223 25.76 6.95 -4.60
CA ASN A 223 26.00 6.57 -3.21
C ASN A 223 25.58 5.13 -2.89
N LEU A 224 24.90 4.44 -3.82
CA LEU A 224 24.37 3.10 -3.63
C LEU A 224 25.24 2.04 -4.30
N ASP A 225 25.27 0.86 -3.68
CA ASP A 225 25.82 -0.33 -4.30
C ASP A 225 24.70 -1.05 -5.08
N PRO A 226 24.81 -1.18 -6.42
CA PRO A 226 23.75 -1.79 -7.22
C PRO A 226 23.58 -3.29 -6.95
N GLU A 227 24.61 -3.96 -6.44
CA GLU A 227 24.61 -5.41 -6.24
C GLU A 227 24.19 -5.81 -4.82
N LYS A 228 24.23 -4.88 -3.86
CA LYS A 228 23.98 -5.18 -2.45
C LYS A 228 23.08 -4.14 -1.78
N THR A 229 22.01 -4.62 -1.19
CA THR A 229 21.12 -3.81 -0.34
C THR A 229 21.88 -3.31 0.90
N PRO A 230 21.95 -1.98 1.14
CA PRO A 230 22.66 -1.41 2.28
C PRO A 230 22.04 -1.77 3.63
N GLY A 231 22.85 -1.81 4.69
CA GLY A 231 22.43 -2.14 6.06
C GLY A 231 21.25 -1.28 6.57
N TYR A 232 21.28 0.02 6.28
CA TYR A 232 20.24 0.95 6.74
C TYR A 232 18.86 0.66 6.16
N VAL A 233 18.77 -0.06 5.04
CA VAL A 233 17.48 -0.49 4.48
C VAL A 233 16.82 -1.52 5.40
N PHE A 234 17.59 -2.49 5.88
CA PHE A 234 17.11 -3.49 6.84
C PHE A 234 16.72 -2.84 8.16
N GLU A 235 17.54 -1.91 8.67
CA GLU A 235 17.24 -1.16 9.89
C GLU A 235 16.01 -0.25 9.72
N THR A 236 15.80 0.33 8.53
CA THR A 236 14.58 1.07 8.21
C THR A 236 13.36 0.15 8.22
N ILE A 237 13.42 -1.04 7.61
CA ILE A 237 12.30 -2.00 7.61
C ILE A 237 11.97 -2.46 9.04
N LYS A 238 12.98 -2.75 9.87
CA LYS A 238 12.80 -3.08 11.29
C LYS A 238 12.13 -1.95 12.06
N LEU A 239 12.61 -0.72 11.88
CA LEU A 239 12.02 0.48 12.51
C LEU A 239 10.57 0.67 12.06
N LEU A 240 10.26 0.51 10.78
CA LEU A 240 8.89 0.59 10.26
C LEU A 240 7.98 -0.46 10.89
N ASN A 241 8.43 -1.72 10.95
CA ASN A 241 7.70 -2.81 11.61
C ASN A 241 7.39 -2.48 13.08
N PHE A 242 8.39 -1.98 13.81
CA PHE A 242 8.22 -1.54 15.19
C PHE A 242 7.19 -0.41 15.29
N CYS A 243 7.35 0.66 14.51
CA CYS A 243 6.47 1.83 14.52
C CYS A 243 5.03 1.46 14.16
N LEU A 244 4.81 0.61 13.15
CA LEU A 244 3.49 0.14 12.76
C LEU A 244 2.85 -0.73 13.84
N THR A 245 3.65 -1.59 14.49
CA THR A 245 3.18 -2.39 15.64
C THR A 245 2.77 -1.51 16.82
N GLN A 246 3.51 -0.44 17.11
CA GLN A 246 3.16 0.52 18.16
C GLN A 246 1.86 1.26 17.82
N LEU A 247 1.68 1.70 16.56
CA LEU A 247 0.43 2.33 16.12
C LEU A 247 -0.79 1.44 16.29
N LYS A 248 -0.65 0.13 16.09
CA LYS A 248 -1.75 -0.83 16.30
C LYS A 248 -2.10 -1.04 17.79
N LYS A 249 -1.16 -0.81 18.71
CA LYS A 249 -1.30 -1.10 20.15
C LYS A 249 -1.79 0.08 21.01
N GLN A 250 -1.54 1.33 20.60
CA GLN A 250 -1.79 2.50 21.46
C GLN A 250 -3.24 3.00 21.42
N PRO A 251 -3.87 3.31 22.58
CA PRO A 251 -5.17 4.00 22.64
C PRO A 251 -5.04 5.48 22.21
N ALA A 252 -6.15 6.08 21.76
CA ALA A 252 -6.22 7.38 21.10
C ALA A 252 -5.77 8.63 21.92
N ASP A 253 -5.29 8.44 23.16
CA ASP A 253 -5.03 9.53 24.11
C ASP A 253 -3.60 10.10 24.07
N GLN A 254 -2.67 9.54 23.27
CA GLN A 254 -1.28 10.04 23.09
C GLN A 254 -1.03 10.66 21.71
N SER A 255 -1.67 11.79 21.41
CA SER A 255 -1.68 12.40 20.07
C SER A 255 -0.32 12.87 19.54
N SER A 256 0.60 13.31 20.41
CA SER A 256 1.92 13.83 20.01
C SER A 256 2.89 12.72 19.57
N LEU A 257 3.04 11.66 20.37
CA LEU A 257 3.88 10.50 20.04
C LEU A 257 3.36 9.79 18.78
N GLN A 258 2.04 9.64 18.66
CA GLN A 258 1.41 9.07 17.49
C GLN A 258 1.76 9.86 16.20
N THR A 259 1.77 11.20 16.28
CA THR A 259 2.15 12.05 15.15
C THR A 259 3.61 11.85 14.74
N VAL A 260 4.52 11.73 15.71
CA VAL A 260 5.95 11.46 15.44
C VAL A 260 6.14 10.08 14.81
N ILE A 261 5.49 9.04 15.35
CA ILE A 261 5.56 7.68 14.80
C ILE A 261 5.02 7.63 13.37
N GLN A 262 3.86 8.26 13.12
CA GLN A 262 3.32 8.36 11.76
C GLN A 262 4.28 9.08 10.81
N THR A 263 4.94 10.15 11.27
CA THR A 263 5.94 10.88 10.48
C THR A 263 7.12 9.98 10.14
N VAL A 264 7.70 9.28 11.13
CA VAL A 264 8.80 8.32 10.89
C VAL A 264 8.41 7.27 9.85
N ILE A 265 7.19 6.74 9.94
CA ILE A 265 6.67 5.78 8.95
C ILE A 265 6.59 6.41 7.55
N GLN A 266 6.02 7.61 7.42
CA GLN A 266 5.88 8.26 6.11
C GLN A 266 7.24 8.51 5.44
N TYR A 267 8.23 9.01 6.18
CA TYR A 267 9.57 9.24 5.67
C TYR A 267 10.28 7.91 5.36
N GLY A 268 10.13 6.88 6.20
CA GLY A 268 10.72 5.57 5.96
C GLY A 268 10.14 4.90 4.71
N LEU A 269 8.82 4.97 4.50
CA LEU A 269 8.18 4.47 3.28
C LEU A 269 8.63 5.25 2.04
N MET A 270 8.81 6.58 2.14
CA MET A 270 9.32 7.39 1.04
C MET A 270 10.77 7.04 0.68
N LEU A 271 11.61 6.76 1.68
CA LEU A 271 12.97 6.28 1.46
C LEU A 271 12.94 4.98 0.64
N LEU A 272 12.18 3.99 1.09
CA LEU A 272 12.06 2.71 0.39
C LEU A 272 11.49 2.88 -1.03
N GLU A 273 10.49 3.76 -1.22
CA GLU A 273 9.90 4.03 -2.54
C GLU A 273 10.97 4.54 -3.51
N SER A 274 11.82 5.47 -3.06
CA SER A 274 12.91 6.02 -3.87
C SER A 274 14.01 5.01 -4.21
N LEU A 275 14.22 4.01 -3.35
CA LEU A 275 15.25 2.98 -3.55
C LEU A 275 14.80 1.86 -4.50
N PHE A 276 13.51 1.53 -4.48
CA PHE A 276 12.95 0.45 -5.30
C PHE A 276 12.29 0.94 -6.60
N ASP A 277 12.02 2.23 -6.74
CA ASP A 277 11.56 2.88 -7.98
C ASP A 277 12.23 4.26 -8.17
N PRO A 278 13.55 4.32 -8.44
CA PRO A 278 14.30 5.57 -8.49
C PRO A 278 13.84 6.54 -9.58
N TYR A 279 13.19 6.03 -10.63
CA TYR A 279 12.64 6.83 -11.74
C TYR A 279 11.15 7.14 -11.58
N ASN A 280 10.55 6.82 -10.42
CA ASN A 280 9.12 7.01 -10.13
C ASN A 280 8.22 6.44 -11.23
N THR A 281 8.60 5.29 -11.80
CA THR A 281 7.86 4.62 -12.88
C THR A 281 6.42 4.31 -12.49
N TRP A 282 6.19 3.96 -11.22
CA TRP A 282 4.87 3.73 -10.66
C TRP A 282 4.02 5.01 -10.68
N ARG A 283 4.55 6.13 -10.18
CA ARG A 283 3.79 7.39 -10.13
C ARG A 283 3.55 7.98 -11.51
N ARG A 284 4.51 7.86 -12.42
CA ARG A 284 4.35 8.24 -13.83
C ARG A 284 3.26 7.43 -14.50
N ARG A 285 3.21 6.12 -14.26
CA ARG A 285 2.12 5.25 -14.72
C ARG A 285 0.76 5.72 -14.19
N LEU A 286 0.65 6.04 -12.90
CA LEU A 286 -0.59 6.54 -12.30
C LEU A 286 -1.02 7.90 -12.88
N ALA A 287 -0.07 8.72 -13.33
CA ALA A 287 -0.32 9.98 -14.03
C ALA A 287 -0.69 9.79 -15.52
N GLY A 288 -0.76 8.55 -16.02
CA GLY A 288 -1.08 8.23 -17.41
C GLY A 288 0.12 8.29 -18.37
N GLU A 289 1.35 8.39 -17.85
CA GLU A 289 2.55 8.33 -18.69
C GLU A 289 2.93 6.87 -19.01
N GLU A 290 3.07 6.55 -20.30
CA GLU A 290 3.58 5.25 -20.73
C GLU A 290 5.11 5.19 -20.67
N VAL A 291 5.64 4.48 -19.66
CA VAL A 291 7.08 4.23 -19.54
C VAL A 291 7.46 3.00 -20.38
N SER A 292 7.90 3.26 -21.62
CA SER A 292 8.27 2.20 -22.57
C SER A 292 9.47 1.36 -22.11
N MET A 293 9.55 0.11 -22.59
CA MET A 293 10.73 -0.73 -22.34
C MET A 293 12.02 -0.13 -22.93
N ALA A 294 11.91 0.60 -24.03
CA ALA A 294 13.04 1.29 -24.64
C ALA A 294 13.58 2.42 -23.75
N GLU A 295 12.71 3.14 -23.04
CA GLU A 295 13.12 4.13 -22.04
C GLU A 295 13.81 3.45 -20.85
N ARG A 296 13.21 2.39 -20.31
CA ARG A 296 13.78 1.61 -19.19
C ARG A 296 15.18 1.10 -19.50
N SER A 297 15.45 0.71 -20.75
CA SER A 297 16.77 0.24 -21.18
C SER A 297 17.88 1.31 -21.15
N LYS A 298 17.50 2.59 -21.08
CA LYS A 298 18.43 3.74 -21.02
C LYS A 298 18.72 4.19 -19.59
N TYR A 299 18.05 3.62 -18.58
CA TYR A 299 18.25 3.99 -17.19
C TYR A 299 19.67 3.67 -16.74
N LYS A 300 20.36 4.69 -16.22
CA LYS A 300 21.74 4.59 -15.72
C LYS A 300 21.83 3.73 -14.45
N PHE A 301 20.81 3.79 -13.60
CA PHE A 301 20.80 3.12 -12.30
C PHE A 301 19.69 2.06 -12.26
N SER A 302 19.96 0.92 -11.63
CA SER A 302 18.93 -0.08 -11.34
C SER A 302 18.38 0.13 -9.93
N PRO A 303 17.11 -0.23 -9.68
CA PRO A 303 16.59 -0.35 -8.32
C PRO A 303 17.42 -1.32 -7.48
N LEU A 304 17.45 -1.12 -6.15
CA LEU A 304 18.15 -2.04 -5.24
C LEU A 304 17.52 -3.45 -5.27
N PRO A 305 18.32 -4.51 -5.02
CA PRO A 305 17.79 -5.85 -4.84
C PRO A 305 16.75 -5.90 -3.71
N LEU A 306 15.61 -6.55 -3.95
CA LEU A 306 14.52 -6.66 -2.99
C LEU A 306 14.93 -7.55 -1.79
N PRO A 307 14.97 -7.03 -0.55
CA PRO A 307 15.20 -7.83 0.66
C PRO A 307 13.95 -8.65 1.01
N GLU A 308 14.12 -9.82 1.63
CA GLU A 308 13.02 -10.73 1.99
C GLU A 308 12.10 -10.17 3.09
N GLU A 309 12.62 -9.26 3.91
CA GLU A 309 11.92 -8.60 5.00
C GLU A 309 10.85 -7.62 4.50
N LEU A 310 10.99 -7.10 3.27
CA LEU A 310 10.04 -6.12 2.74
C LEU A 310 8.68 -6.76 2.38
N PRO A 311 8.61 -7.91 1.67
CA PRO A 311 7.38 -8.69 1.55
C PRO A 311 6.71 -9.01 2.89
N ALA A 312 7.47 -9.35 3.93
CA ALA A 312 6.94 -9.63 5.26
C ALA A 312 6.31 -8.38 5.90
N LEU A 313 6.97 -7.21 5.80
CA LEU A 313 6.41 -5.92 6.23
C LEU A 313 5.06 -5.64 5.56
N PHE A 314 4.93 -5.88 4.25
CA PHE A 314 3.65 -5.66 3.55
C PHE A 314 2.56 -6.57 4.09
N HIS A 315 2.86 -7.86 4.27
CA HIS A 315 1.91 -8.82 4.79
C HIS A 315 1.36 -8.40 6.16
N ASP A 316 2.27 -8.16 7.11
CA ASP A 316 1.92 -7.79 8.48
C ASP A 316 1.14 -6.46 8.54
N SER A 317 1.44 -5.53 7.62
CA SER A 317 0.84 -4.19 7.61
C SER A 317 -0.52 -4.14 6.92
N LEU A 318 -0.65 -4.77 5.75
CA LEU A 318 -1.82 -4.66 4.88
C LEU A 318 -2.95 -5.61 5.29
N GLN A 319 -2.63 -6.79 5.84
CA GLN A 319 -3.63 -7.75 6.34
C GLN A 319 -4.57 -7.12 7.39
N ASP A 320 -4.00 -6.32 8.30
CA ASP A 320 -4.73 -5.57 9.32
C ASP A 320 -4.86 -4.08 8.98
N SER A 321 -5.00 -3.75 7.69
CA SER A 321 -5.03 -2.36 7.23
C SER A 321 -6.06 -1.48 7.93
N ARG A 322 -7.14 -2.04 8.52
CA ARG A 322 -8.14 -1.28 9.31
C ARG A 322 -7.58 -0.65 10.58
N GLN A 323 -6.52 -1.20 11.15
CA GLN A 323 -5.92 -0.71 12.40
C GLN A 323 -4.91 0.42 12.15
N ILE A 324 -4.56 0.69 10.90
CA ILE A 324 -3.64 1.76 10.52
C ILE A 324 -4.38 2.91 9.83
N PRO A 325 -3.91 4.16 10.01
CA PRO A 325 -4.44 5.32 9.29
C PRO A 325 -4.45 5.10 7.78
N GLU A 326 -5.51 5.59 7.11
CA GLU A 326 -5.69 5.40 5.66
C GLU A 326 -4.54 6.00 4.85
N VAL A 327 -4.03 7.15 5.27
CA VAL A 327 -2.87 7.81 4.65
C VAL A 327 -1.63 6.90 4.64
N LEU A 328 -1.39 6.14 5.72
CA LEU A 328 -0.27 5.20 5.78
C LEU A 328 -0.52 3.96 4.93
N THR A 329 -1.77 3.47 4.90
CA THR A 329 -2.15 2.36 4.01
C THR A 329 -1.92 2.75 2.55
N LEU A 330 -2.31 3.96 2.17
CA LEU A 330 -2.08 4.52 0.84
C LEU A 330 -0.59 4.56 0.50
N ARG A 331 0.28 4.99 1.43
CA ARG A 331 1.73 5.00 1.22
C ARG A 331 2.33 3.59 1.11
N LEU A 332 1.84 2.62 1.88
CA LEU A 332 2.25 1.22 1.75
C LEU A 332 1.88 0.64 0.36
N VAL A 333 0.66 0.93 -0.13
CA VAL A 333 0.24 0.49 -1.47
C VAL A 333 1.06 1.19 -2.57
N HIS A 334 1.41 2.48 -2.39
CA HIS A 334 2.36 3.15 -3.28
C HIS A 334 3.72 2.45 -3.32
N LEU A 335 4.26 2.10 -2.16
CA LEU A 335 5.54 1.39 -2.07
C LEU A 335 5.46 0.02 -2.75
N GLN A 336 4.37 -0.74 -2.56
CA GLN A 336 4.15 -2.02 -3.25
C GLN A 336 4.11 -1.83 -4.77
N GLY A 337 3.36 -0.83 -5.26
CA GLY A 337 3.30 -0.51 -6.68
C GLY A 337 4.65 -0.05 -7.27
N ALA A 338 5.44 0.69 -6.49
CA ALA A 338 6.81 1.10 -6.82
C ALA A 338 7.74 -0.11 -6.94
N VAL A 339 7.73 -1.04 -5.99
CA VAL A 339 8.51 -2.29 -6.05
C VAL A 339 8.16 -3.10 -7.29
N ILE A 340 6.87 -3.22 -7.61
CA ILE A 340 6.38 -3.96 -8.79
C ILE A 340 6.78 -3.28 -10.10
N SER A 341 6.67 -1.96 -10.18
CA SER A 341 6.86 -1.21 -11.43
C SER A 341 8.32 -0.88 -11.71
N GLY A 342 9.13 -0.71 -10.65
CA GLY A 342 10.51 -0.21 -10.71
C GLY A 342 11.47 -1.17 -11.41
N SER A 343 11.37 -2.48 -11.17
CA SER A 343 12.08 -3.48 -11.99
C SER A 343 11.31 -4.78 -12.15
N LYS A 344 11.48 -5.43 -13.31
CA LYS A 344 10.86 -6.73 -13.60
C LYS A 344 11.26 -7.80 -12.58
N LYS A 345 12.54 -7.82 -12.19
CA LYS A 345 13.08 -8.78 -11.21
C LYS A 345 12.42 -8.61 -9.85
N ASN A 346 12.42 -7.40 -9.29
CA ASN A 346 11.84 -7.16 -7.97
C ASN A 346 10.32 -7.40 -7.98
N GLY A 347 9.61 -6.97 -9.01
CA GLY A 347 8.17 -7.20 -9.10
C GLY A 347 7.80 -8.68 -9.16
N LEU A 348 8.55 -9.51 -9.89
CA LEU A 348 8.33 -10.96 -9.88
C LEU A 348 8.66 -11.61 -8.53
N LEU A 349 9.65 -11.08 -7.80
CA LEU A 349 9.98 -11.55 -6.45
C LEU A 349 8.91 -11.15 -5.42
N SER A 350 8.37 -9.94 -5.53
CA SER A 350 7.37 -9.38 -4.61
C SER A 350 5.97 -9.95 -4.83
N ILE A 351 5.66 -10.41 -6.05
CA ILE A 351 4.36 -11.02 -6.37
C ILE A 351 4.34 -12.45 -5.87
N THR A 352 3.70 -12.60 -4.71
CA THR A 352 3.41 -13.88 -4.05
C THR A 352 1.91 -14.02 -3.85
N LEU A 353 1.44 -15.24 -3.57
CA LEU A 353 0.04 -15.47 -3.18
C LEU A 353 -0.38 -14.55 -2.02
N GLN A 354 0.50 -14.39 -1.04
CA GLN A 354 0.25 -13.55 0.13
C GLN A 354 0.08 -12.07 -0.27
N SER A 355 0.98 -11.53 -1.08
CA SER A 355 0.93 -10.13 -1.52
C SER A 355 -0.36 -9.79 -2.29
N VAL A 356 -0.92 -10.76 -3.01
CA VAL A 356 -2.20 -10.59 -3.72
C VAL A 356 -3.34 -10.57 -2.73
N GLU A 357 -3.39 -11.52 -1.78
CA GLU A 357 -4.40 -11.52 -0.73
C GLU A 357 -4.33 -10.28 0.17
N ASP A 358 -3.14 -9.74 0.41
CA ASP A 358 -2.95 -8.50 1.17
C ASP A 358 -3.60 -7.30 0.45
N LEU A 359 -3.44 -7.17 -0.88
CA LEU A 359 -4.13 -6.11 -1.64
C LEU A 359 -5.65 -6.34 -1.69
N LEU A 360 -6.07 -7.59 -1.86
CA LEU A 360 -7.49 -7.94 -1.83
C LEU A 360 -8.10 -7.68 -0.43
N SER A 361 -7.35 -7.88 0.66
CA SER A 361 -7.79 -7.56 2.01
C SER A 361 -7.92 -6.05 2.23
N VAL A 362 -7.07 -5.22 1.62
CA VAL A 362 -7.21 -3.75 1.64
C VAL A 362 -8.51 -3.32 0.96
N LEU A 363 -8.86 -3.90 -0.19
CA LEU A 363 -10.15 -3.65 -0.85
C LEU A 363 -11.32 -4.04 0.07
N ARG A 364 -11.23 -5.21 0.70
CA ARG A 364 -12.24 -5.68 1.65
C ARG A 364 -12.37 -4.76 2.87
N ALA A 365 -11.24 -4.32 3.41
CA ALA A 365 -11.13 -3.43 4.55
C ALA A 365 -11.70 -2.04 4.25
N TRP A 366 -11.46 -1.49 3.07
CA TRP A 366 -11.99 -0.18 2.65
C TRP A 366 -13.53 -0.17 2.69
N CYS A 367 -14.18 -1.24 2.24
CA CYS A 367 -15.64 -1.40 2.36
C CYS A 367 -16.12 -1.44 3.82
N LEU A 368 -15.35 -2.06 4.72
CA LEU A 368 -15.74 -2.26 6.12
C LEU A 368 -15.43 -1.07 7.05
N ARG A 369 -14.70 -0.03 6.59
CA ARG A 369 -14.37 1.14 7.42
C ARG A 369 -15.63 1.97 7.72
N THR A 370 -15.84 2.37 8.97
CA THR A 370 -16.93 3.28 9.37
C THR A 370 -16.45 4.74 9.37
N SER A 371 -15.92 5.24 8.25
CA SER A 371 -15.50 6.65 8.10
C SER A 371 -16.61 7.49 7.47
N SER A 372 -16.55 8.82 7.67
CA SER A 372 -17.51 9.80 7.14
C SER A 372 -17.78 9.65 5.64
N ASN A 373 -19.05 9.74 5.23
CA ASN A 373 -19.47 9.72 3.82
C ASN A 373 -19.42 11.12 3.19
N PRO A 374 -18.97 11.27 1.92
CA PRO A 374 -18.48 10.23 1.01
C PRO A 374 -17.01 9.85 1.28
N LYS A 375 -16.69 8.55 1.18
CA LYS A 375 -15.32 8.06 1.28
C LYS A 375 -14.51 8.42 0.02
N ASP A 376 -13.27 8.81 0.21
CA ASP A 376 -12.32 9.02 -0.89
C ASP A 376 -11.98 7.66 -1.56
N PRO A 377 -12.23 7.49 -2.87
CA PRO A 377 -11.90 6.27 -3.60
C PRO A 377 -10.42 6.17 -3.99
N THR A 378 -9.55 7.09 -3.55
CA THR A 378 -8.13 7.09 -3.93
C THR A 378 -7.41 5.81 -3.53
N LEU A 379 -7.58 5.31 -2.29
CA LEU A 379 -6.97 4.05 -1.85
C LEU A 379 -7.49 2.86 -2.68
N LEU A 380 -8.78 2.83 -2.95
CA LEU A 380 -9.45 1.82 -3.78
C LEU A 380 -8.83 1.79 -5.20
N ARG A 381 -8.76 2.94 -5.87
CA ARG A 381 -8.18 3.07 -7.21
C ARG A 381 -6.71 2.64 -7.23
N LEU A 382 -5.92 3.10 -6.26
CA LEU A 382 -4.50 2.79 -6.16
C LEU A 382 -4.25 1.28 -5.99
N THR A 383 -5.05 0.63 -5.15
CA THR A 383 -4.96 -0.82 -4.89
C THR A 383 -5.29 -1.62 -6.14
N LEU A 384 -6.32 -1.21 -6.90
CA LEU A 384 -6.68 -1.83 -8.17
C LEU A 384 -5.61 -1.62 -9.25
N GLN A 385 -5.02 -0.43 -9.34
CA GLN A 385 -3.88 -0.17 -10.23
C GLN A 385 -2.68 -1.06 -9.89
N CYS A 386 -2.47 -1.36 -8.60
CA CYS A 386 -1.38 -2.24 -8.15
C CYS A 386 -1.64 -3.68 -8.60
N LEU A 387 -2.86 -4.19 -8.45
CA LEU A 387 -3.28 -5.49 -8.98
C LEU A 387 -3.16 -5.55 -10.52
N THR A 388 -3.54 -4.49 -11.23
CA THR A 388 -3.34 -4.38 -12.69
C THR A 388 -1.86 -4.46 -13.04
N ALA A 389 -1.00 -3.77 -12.30
CA ALA A 389 0.45 -3.85 -12.48
C ALA A 389 1.00 -5.27 -12.25
N MET A 390 0.50 -5.99 -11.23
CA MET A 390 0.83 -7.39 -10.98
C MET A 390 0.45 -8.29 -12.15
N VAL A 391 -0.74 -8.13 -12.72
CA VAL A 391 -1.17 -8.92 -13.88
C VAL A 391 -0.28 -8.63 -15.10
N HIS A 392 0.02 -7.35 -15.36
CA HIS A 392 0.83 -6.95 -16.52
C HIS A 392 2.28 -7.44 -16.45
N ILE A 393 2.91 -7.40 -15.28
CA ILE A 393 4.28 -7.92 -15.13
C ILE A 393 4.30 -9.45 -15.22
N LEU A 394 3.32 -10.16 -14.65
CA LEU A 394 3.22 -11.61 -14.82
C LEU A 394 3.03 -11.96 -16.30
N HIS A 395 2.12 -11.26 -17.00
CA HIS A 395 1.82 -11.50 -18.41
C HIS A 395 3.03 -11.28 -19.32
N SER A 396 3.77 -10.19 -19.12
CA SER A 396 4.98 -9.88 -19.89
C SER A 396 6.20 -10.74 -19.51
N SER A 397 6.09 -11.61 -18.50
CA SER A 397 7.15 -12.51 -18.06
C SER A 397 6.95 -13.92 -18.60
N SER A 398 8.03 -14.69 -18.74
CA SER A 398 7.91 -16.09 -19.15
C SER A 398 7.40 -16.97 -18.00
N PRO A 399 6.69 -18.09 -18.25
CA PRO A 399 6.18 -18.95 -17.19
C PRO A 399 7.25 -19.46 -16.21
N ALA A 400 8.49 -19.67 -16.67
CA ALA A 400 9.60 -20.12 -15.83
C ALA A 400 10.10 -19.06 -14.84
N GLU A 401 9.87 -17.77 -15.11
CA GLU A 401 10.24 -16.67 -14.23
C GLU A 401 9.15 -16.35 -13.18
N ARG A 402 7.92 -16.83 -13.40
CA ARG A 402 6.77 -16.53 -12.56
C ARG A 402 6.76 -17.42 -11.31
N ARG A 403 6.51 -16.81 -10.16
CA ARG A 403 6.23 -17.52 -8.89
C ARG A 403 4.74 -17.82 -8.71
N LEU A 404 3.90 -17.06 -9.40
CA LEU A 404 2.45 -17.11 -9.28
C LEU A 404 1.82 -17.02 -10.67
N GLU A 405 0.78 -17.80 -10.92
CA GLU A 405 0.03 -17.74 -12.17
C GLU A 405 -0.99 -16.60 -12.15
N ILE A 406 -1.21 -15.99 -13.33
CA ILE A 406 -2.19 -14.90 -13.51
C ILE A 406 -3.59 -15.34 -13.08
N ARG A 407 -3.92 -16.62 -13.33
CA ARG A 407 -5.17 -17.24 -12.90
C ARG A 407 -5.44 -17.07 -11.41
N THR A 408 -4.44 -17.29 -10.56
CA THR A 408 -4.63 -17.17 -9.10
C THR A 408 -4.96 -15.74 -8.68
N VAL A 409 -4.37 -14.75 -9.35
CA VAL A 409 -4.70 -13.33 -9.13
C VAL A 409 -6.14 -13.02 -9.53
N LEU A 410 -6.57 -13.51 -10.70
CA LEU A 410 -7.93 -13.31 -11.19
C LEU A 410 -8.98 -14.06 -10.35
N ASP A 411 -8.67 -15.26 -9.88
CA ASP A 411 -9.54 -16.03 -8.99
C ASP A 411 -9.85 -15.23 -7.71
N GLY A 412 -8.83 -14.68 -7.03
CA GLY A 412 -9.01 -13.82 -5.86
C GLY A 412 -9.74 -12.51 -6.19
N TYR A 413 -9.44 -11.91 -7.33
CA TYR A 413 -10.12 -10.71 -7.82
C TYR A 413 -11.64 -10.94 -8.01
N PHE A 414 -12.02 -12.00 -8.72
CA PHE A 414 -13.43 -12.31 -8.96
C PHE A 414 -14.17 -12.78 -7.71
N GLN A 415 -13.47 -13.35 -6.73
CA GLN A 415 -14.02 -13.64 -5.40
C GLN A 415 -14.38 -12.36 -4.64
N VAL A 416 -13.51 -11.34 -4.66
CA VAL A 416 -13.82 -10.03 -4.05
C VAL A 416 -14.93 -9.32 -4.82
N LEU A 417 -14.93 -9.38 -6.15
CA LEU A 417 -15.99 -8.78 -6.96
C LEU A 417 -17.37 -9.35 -6.62
N ASN A 418 -17.47 -10.67 -6.46
CA ASN A 418 -18.69 -11.38 -6.06
C ASN A 418 -18.83 -11.49 -4.52
N TRP A 419 -18.13 -10.65 -3.77
CA TRP A 419 -18.21 -10.71 -2.32
C TRP A 419 -19.59 -10.24 -1.84
N ASN A 420 -20.25 -11.12 -1.10
CA ASN A 420 -21.55 -10.85 -0.49
C ASN A 420 -21.41 -10.50 0.98
N ARG A 421 -22.45 -9.89 1.55
CA ARG A 421 -22.50 -9.48 2.95
C ARG A 421 -22.06 -10.62 3.89
N PRO A 422 -21.05 -10.43 4.76
CA PRO A 422 -20.72 -11.39 5.79
C PRO A 422 -21.94 -11.63 6.72
N PRO A 423 -22.29 -12.89 7.04
CA PRO A 423 -23.34 -13.17 8.02
C PRO A 423 -22.89 -12.65 9.40
N GLY A 424 -23.66 -11.74 10.01
CA GLY A 424 -23.39 -11.24 11.38
C GLY A 424 -23.13 -9.74 11.53
N LEU A 425 -23.02 -8.96 10.44
CA LEU A 425 -23.10 -7.49 10.50
C LEU A 425 -24.57 -7.09 10.70
N GLY A 426 -24.93 -6.88 11.97
CA GLY A 426 -26.29 -6.84 12.50
C GLY A 426 -27.18 -5.69 12.02
N ASN A 427 -28.48 -5.87 12.31
CA ASN A 427 -29.64 -5.04 12.00
C ASN A 427 -29.63 -3.65 12.68
N GLU A 428 -28.55 -2.87 12.56
CA GLU A 428 -28.62 -1.44 12.88
C GLU A 428 -28.99 -0.69 11.61
N GLN A 429 -30.20 -0.13 11.58
CA GLN A 429 -30.87 0.41 10.38
C GLN A 429 -30.09 1.54 9.66
N GLY A 430 -28.99 2.05 10.23
CA GLY A 430 -28.11 3.06 9.63
C GLY A 430 -26.84 2.51 8.94
N ASP A 431 -26.20 1.47 9.50
CA ASP A 431 -24.91 0.96 8.98
C ASP A 431 -25.06 0.01 7.79
N GLY A 432 -26.24 -0.59 7.62
CA GLY A 432 -26.52 -1.45 6.47
C GLY A 432 -26.50 -0.71 5.14
N GLN A 433 -26.95 0.55 5.11
CA GLN A 433 -27.02 1.36 3.89
C GLN A 433 -25.65 1.89 3.47
N SER A 434 -24.82 2.31 4.42
CA SER A 434 -23.46 2.80 4.14
C SER A 434 -22.59 1.68 3.56
N TRP A 435 -22.68 0.46 4.11
CA TRP A 435 -21.97 -0.70 3.57
C TRP A 435 -22.42 -1.06 2.15
N GLU A 436 -23.72 -1.00 1.84
CA GLU A 436 -24.25 -1.25 0.50
C GLU A 436 -23.68 -0.24 -0.51
N GLU A 437 -23.67 1.05 -0.18
CA GLU A 437 -23.09 2.11 -1.01
C GLU A 437 -21.58 1.90 -1.23
N HIS A 438 -20.83 1.53 -0.18
CA HIS A 438 -19.40 1.24 -0.30
C HIS A 438 -19.14 0.00 -1.14
N LEU A 439 -19.97 -1.05 -1.00
CA LEU A 439 -19.84 -2.26 -1.81
C LEU A 439 -20.11 -1.97 -3.30
N ILE A 440 -21.17 -1.21 -3.61
CA ILE A 440 -21.47 -0.78 -4.99
C ILE A 440 -20.29 0.03 -5.56
N THR A 441 -19.69 0.91 -4.75
CA THR A 441 -18.53 1.70 -5.16
C THR A 441 -17.31 0.81 -5.43
N LEU A 442 -17.02 -0.16 -4.56
CA LEU A 442 -15.95 -1.15 -4.77
C LEU A 442 -16.19 -1.94 -6.06
N GLN A 443 -17.37 -2.53 -6.22
CA GLN A 443 -17.71 -3.36 -7.38
C GLN A 443 -17.65 -2.57 -8.68
N SER A 444 -18.13 -1.33 -8.68
CA SER A 444 -18.04 -0.42 -9.82
C SER A 444 -16.58 -0.15 -10.22
N HIS A 445 -15.71 0.20 -9.27
CA HIS A 445 -14.30 0.44 -9.55
C HIS A 445 -13.55 -0.83 -9.98
N MET A 446 -13.90 -1.99 -9.44
CA MET A 446 -13.37 -3.26 -9.91
C MET A 446 -13.77 -3.52 -11.37
N LEU A 447 -15.05 -3.41 -11.69
CA LEU A 447 -15.52 -3.59 -13.08
C LEU A 447 -14.82 -2.61 -14.05
N THR A 448 -14.66 -1.34 -13.69
CA THR A 448 -13.95 -0.36 -14.55
C THR A 448 -12.46 -0.64 -14.69
N SER A 449 -11.85 -1.37 -13.77
CA SER A 449 -10.43 -1.76 -13.84
C SER A 449 -10.18 -2.94 -14.79
N VAL A 450 -11.19 -3.77 -15.08
CA VAL A 450 -10.99 -4.95 -15.97
C VAL A 450 -10.54 -4.55 -17.40
N PRO A 451 -11.13 -3.53 -18.06
CA PRO A 451 -10.60 -3.00 -19.31
C PRO A 451 -9.12 -2.57 -19.23
N GLU A 452 -8.70 -1.96 -18.11
CA GLU A 452 -7.32 -1.55 -17.89
C GLU A 452 -6.38 -2.76 -17.72
N ILE A 453 -6.85 -3.84 -17.08
CA ILE A 453 -6.13 -5.11 -17.03
C ILE A 453 -5.92 -5.66 -18.44
N LEU A 454 -6.93 -5.58 -19.31
CA LEU A 454 -6.84 -6.03 -20.70
C LEU A 454 -6.02 -5.10 -21.61
N GLN A 455 -5.70 -3.89 -21.16
CA GLN A 455 -4.82 -2.95 -21.87
C GLN A 455 -3.36 -3.39 -21.75
N CYS A 456 -2.96 -4.33 -22.60
CA CYS A 456 -1.61 -4.88 -22.65
C CYS A 456 -1.19 -5.16 -24.10
N SER A 457 0.09 -5.47 -24.31
CA SER A 457 0.66 -5.74 -25.65
C SER A 457 0.06 -6.97 -26.33
N ASP A 458 -0.16 -8.05 -25.57
CA ASP A 458 -0.80 -9.28 -26.05
C ASP A 458 -2.14 -9.51 -25.37
N ARG A 459 -3.11 -8.66 -25.75
CA ARG A 459 -4.49 -8.71 -25.27
C ARG A 459 -5.18 -10.05 -25.56
N PRO A 460 -5.05 -10.70 -26.74
CA PRO A 460 -5.69 -11.99 -27.01
C PRO A 460 -5.33 -13.10 -26.03
N VAL A 461 -4.05 -13.20 -25.62
CA VAL A 461 -3.63 -14.20 -24.63
C VAL A 461 -4.25 -13.91 -23.27
N LEU A 462 -4.27 -12.65 -22.84
CA LEU A 462 -4.88 -12.29 -21.56
C LEU A 462 -6.40 -12.49 -21.58
N GLN A 463 -7.09 -12.17 -22.69
CA GLN A 463 -8.50 -12.52 -22.90
C GLN A 463 -8.73 -14.03 -22.75
N ALA A 464 -7.89 -14.88 -23.34
CA ALA A 464 -8.00 -16.33 -23.18
C ALA A 464 -7.84 -16.79 -21.73
N ILE A 465 -6.95 -16.15 -20.95
CA ILE A 465 -6.82 -16.42 -19.51
C ILE A 465 -8.11 -16.04 -18.78
N PHE A 466 -8.71 -14.88 -19.06
CA PHE A 466 -10.01 -14.48 -18.49
C PHE A 466 -11.10 -15.51 -18.80
N LEU A 467 -11.20 -15.96 -20.06
CA LEU A 467 -12.16 -17.00 -20.49
C LEU A 467 -11.97 -18.32 -19.73
N ASN A 468 -10.73 -18.74 -19.55
CA ASN A 468 -10.39 -19.96 -18.79
C ASN A 468 -10.66 -19.84 -17.28
N ASN A 469 -10.79 -18.60 -16.78
CA ASN A 469 -11.18 -18.28 -15.40
C ASN A 469 -12.69 -18.12 -15.23
N ASN A 470 -13.52 -18.50 -16.22
CA ASN A 470 -14.98 -18.39 -16.15
C ASN A 470 -15.45 -16.96 -15.84
N CYS A 471 -14.77 -15.96 -16.41
CA CYS A 471 -15.07 -14.55 -16.14
C CYS A 471 -16.52 -14.18 -16.45
N PHE A 472 -17.12 -14.78 -17.48
CA PHE A 472 -18.51 -14.51 -17.87
C PHE A 472 -19.51 -14.97 -16.80
N GLU A 473 -19.30 -16.14 -16.21
CA GLU A 473 -20.10 -16.68 -15.13
C GLU A 473 -19.98 -15.82 -13.87
N HIS A 474 -18.77 -15.32 -13.57
CA HIS A 474 -18.54 -14.38 -12.47
C HIS A 474 -19.26 -13.04 -12.68
N ILE A 475 -19.25 -12.50 -13.89
CA ILE A 475 -19.93 -11.24 -14.21
C ILE A 475 -21.45 -11.41 -14.21
N LEU A 476 -21.96 -12.50 -14.79
CA LEU A 476 -23.40 -12.77 -14.81
C LEU A 476 -23.96 -12.99 -13.41
N ARG A 477 -23.23 -13.73 -12.56
CA ARG A 477 -23.59 -13.91 -11.14
C ARG A 477 -23.67 -12.58 -10.40
N LEU A 478 -22.75 -11.65 -10.68
CA LEU A 478 -22.78 -10.32 -10.09
C LEU A 478 -24.06 -9.56 -10.48
N ILE A 479 -24.42 -9.55 -11.77
CA ILE A 479 -25.65 -8.91 -12.26
C ILE A 479 -26.89 -9.54 -11.60
N GLN A 480 -26.93 -10.86 -11.45
CA GLN A 480 -28.06 -11.54 -10.80
C GLN A 480 -28.22 -11.11 -9.33
N ASN A 481 -27.11 -10.89 -8.63
CA ASN A 481 -27.12 -10.50 -7.22
C ASN A 481 -27.30 -9.00 -6.99
N SER A 482 -26.99 -8.14 -7.98
CA SER A 482 -27.05 -6.68 -7.82
C SER A 482 -28.47 -6.13 -7.64
N LYS A 483 -29.50 -6.86 -8.09
CA LYS A 483 -30.91 -6.49 -7.90
C LYS A 483 -31.28 -6.13 -6.45
N VAL A 484 -30.65 -6.82 -5.49
CA VAL A 484 -30.89 -6.61 -4.05
C VAL A 484 -30.23 -5.33 -3.55
N LEU A 485 -29.12 -4.92 -4.17
CA LEU A 485 -28.27 -3.82 -3.72
C LEU A 485 -28.69 -2.47 -4.31
N GLU A 486 -29.12 -2.44 -5.57
CA GLU A 486 -29.10 -1.17 -6.32
C GLU A 486 -30.37 -0.31 -6.27
N LYS A 487 -31.47 -0.74 -5.62
CA LYS A 487 -32.75 0.02 -5.46
C LYS A 487 -33.15 0.91 -6.66
N GLY A 488 -32.86 0.49 -7.90
CA GLY A 488 -33.20 1.22 -9.13
C GLY A 488 -32.07 1.96 -9.87
N SER A 489 -30.80 1.85 -9.48
CA SER A 489 -29.67 2.31 -10.31
C SER A 489 -29.03 1.14 -11.06
N ASP A 490 -29.06 1.08 -12.39
CA ASP A 490 -28.41 -0.01 -13.15
C ASP A 490 -26.86 0.09 -13.17
N CYS A 491 -26.23 0.60 -12.12
CA CYS A 491 -24.82 0.99 -12.13
C CYS A 491 -23.90 -0.22 -12.35
N ILE A 492 -24.02 -1.26 -11.52
CA ILE A 492 -23.25 -2.50 -11.61
C ILE A 492 -23.56 -3.18 -12.94
N THR A 493 -24.83 -3.25 -13.33
CA THR A 493 -25.24 -3.89 -14.58
C THR A 493 -24.62 -3.22 -15.82
N VAL A 494 -24.61 -1.88 -15.85
CA VAL A 494 -23.98 -1.08 -16.92
C VAL A 494 -22.48 -1.34 -16.98
N HIS A 495 -21.77 -1.25 -15.85
CA HIS A 495 -20.33 -1.52 -15.81
C HIS A 495 -20.01 -2.97 -16.19
N ALA A 496 -20.83 -3.93 -15.75
CA ALA A 496 -20.69 -5.35 -16.08
C ALA A 496 -20.84 -5.61 -17.58
N LEU A 497 -21.81 -4.98 -18.25
CA LEU A 497 -21.90 -5.02 -19.72
C LEU A 497 -20.67 -4.41 -20.38
N GLY A 498 -20.15 -3.28 -19.88
CA GLY A 498 -18.91 -2.69 -20.36
C GLY A 498 -17.72 -3.66 -20.27
N VAL A 499 -17.64 -4.43 -19.17
CA VAL A 499 -16.62 -5.48 -19.01
C VAL A 499 -16.81 -6.62 -20.02
N LEU A 500 -18.04 -7.12 -20.20
CA LEU A 500 -18.34 -8.15 -21.19
C LEU A 500 -17.93 -7.68 -22.60
N THR A 501 -18.26 -6.44 -22.96
CA THR A 501 -17.85 -5.81 -24.21
C THR A 501 -16.33 -5.77 -24.34
N SER A 502 -15.62 -5.33 -23.30
CA SER A 502 -14.15 -5.25 -23.33
C SER A 502 -13.49 -6.63 -23.48
N ILE A 503 -14.01 -7.66 -22.80
CA ILE A 503 -13.50 -9.04 -22.93
C ILE A 503 -13.74 -9.57 -24.35
N MET A 504 -14.92 -9.32 -24.93
CA MET A 504 -15.28 -9.79 -26.28
C MET A 504 -14.70 -8.95 -27.42
N SER A 505 -14.25 -7.73 -27.14
CA SER A 505 -13.83 -6.79 -28.19
C SER A 505 -12.65 -7.34 -29.00
N ASN A 506 -12.80 -7.25 -30.32
CA ASN A 506 -11.91 -7.76 -31.34
C ASN A 506 -11.54 -9.25 -31.17
N SER A 507 -12.41 -10.03 -30.51
CA SER A 507 -12.17 -11.44 -30.21
C SER A 507 -13.36 -12.32 -30.64
N PRO A 508 -13.34 -12.88 -31.87
CA PRO A 508 -14.36 -13.81 -32.34
C PRO A 508 -14.50 -15.04 -31.43
N SER A 509 -13.38 -15.58 -30.93
CA SER A 509 -13.38 -16.72 -30.02
C SER A 509 -14.09 -16.41 -28.70
N ALA A 510 -13.92 -15.21 -28.14
CA ALA A 510 -14.61 -14.82 -26.90
C ALA A 510 -16.13 -14.72 -27.10
N LYS A 511 -16.58 -14.22 -28.25
CA LYS A 511 -18.01 -14.14 -28.61
C LYS A 511 -18.64 -15.52 -28.75
N GLU A 512 -17.97 -16.45 -29.42
CA GLU A 512 -18.45 -17.83 -29.56
C GLU A 512 -18.48 -18.54 -28.19
N VAL A 513 -17.44 -18.40 -27.36
CA VAL A 513 -17.45 -18.95 -26.00
C VAL A 513 -18.58 -18.36 -25.15
N PHE A 514 -18.83 -17.06 -25.25
CA PHE A 514 -19.96 -16.41 -24.57
C PHE A 514 -21.29 -17.00 -25.04
N LYS A 515 -21.46 -17.13 -26.36
CA LYS A 515 -22.67 -17.67 -26.99
C LYS A 515 -22.94 -19.12 -26.61
N GLU A 516 -21.91 -19.96 -26.54
CA GLU A 516 -22.03 -21.38 -26.20
C GLU A 516 -22.23 -21.63 -24.69
N ARG A 517 -21.50 -20.91 -23.83
CA ARG A 517 -21.52 -21.17 -22.37
C ARG A 517 -22.65 -20.46 -21.63
N ILE A 518 -22.94 -19.22 -22.01
CA ILE A 518 -23.96 -18.38 -21.37
C ILE A 518 -25.15 -18.18 -22.32
N GLY A 519 -24.87 -17.68 -23.52
CA GLY A 519 -25.89 -17.34 -24.50
C GLY A 519 -26.53 -15.97 -24.26
N TYR A 520 -26.80 -15.25 -25.34
CA TYR A 520 -27.41 -13.91 -25.29
C TYR A 520 -28.86 -13.94 -24.77
N SER A 521 -29.58 -15.05 -24.92
CA SER A 521 -30.91 -15.23 -24.34
C SER A 521 -30.86 -15.22 -22.81
N GLN A 522 -29.92 -15.96 -22.21
CA GLN A 522 -29.76 -15.98 -20.75
C GLN A 522 -29.35 -14.59 -20.22
N LEU A 523 -28.43 -13.91 -20.91
CA LEU A 523 -28.08 -12.52 -20.59
C LEU A 523 -29.33 -11.63 -20.59
N PHE A 524 -30.15 -11.72 -21.64
CA PHE A 524 -31.36 -10.92 -21.77
C PHE A 524 -32.38 -11.20 -20.66
N ASP A 525 -32.60 -12.46 -20.29
CA ASP A 525 -33.47 -12.83 -19.17
C ASP A 525 -32.97 -12.25 -17.84
N VAL A 526 -31.65 -12.31 -17.61
CA VAL A 526 -31.01 -11.72 -16.43
C VAL A 526 -31.19 -10.20 -16.42
N LEU A 527 -30.96 -9.51 -17.55
CA LEU A 527 -31.15 -8.06 -17.67
C LEU A 527 -32.62 -7.67 -17.44
N LYS A 528 -33.57 -8.38 -18.05
CA LYS A 528 -35.01 -8.16 -17.81
C LYS A 528 -35.42 -8.40 -16.36
N SER A 529 -34.78 -9.33 -15.68
CA SER A 529 -35.06 -9.59 -14.27
C SER A 529 -34.69 -8.41 -13.36
N GLN A 530 -33.80 -7.50 -13.79
CA GLN A 530 -33.39 -6.31 -13.03
C GLN A 530 -34.48 -5.23 -13.00
N GLY A 531 -35.32 -5.14 -14.05
CA GLY A 531 -36.39 -4.14 -14.13
C GLY A 531 -36.48 -3.50 -15.51
N GLN A 532 -37.06 -2.29 -15.56
CA GLN A 532 -37.09 -1.48 -16.77
C GLN A 532 -35.70 -0.93 -17.07
N PRO A 533 -35.21 -1.02 -18.33
CA PRO A 533 -33.86 -0.63 -18.66
C PRO A 533 -33.67 0.89 -18.58
N THR A 534 -32.55 1.31 -18.04
CA THR A 534 -32.13 2.71 -18.15
C THR A 534 -31.54 3.02 -19.54
N LYS A 535 -31.53 4.31 -19.91
CA LYS A 535 -30.84 4.79 -21.12
C LYS A 535 -29.40 4.29 -21.22
N ARG A 536 -28.65 4.33 -20.09
CA ARG A 536 -27.25 3.91 -20.03
C ARG A 536 -27.08 2.42 -20.33
N LEU A 537 -27.99 1.58 -19.83
CA LEU A 537 -27.98 0.15 -20.12
C LEU A 537 -28.15 -0.13 -21.62
N LEU A 538 -29.11 0.55 -22.25
CA LEU A 538 -29.35 0.45 -23.69
C LEU A 538 -28.15 0.97 -24.50
N GLN A 539 -27.49 2.03 -24.02
CA GLN A 539 -26.25 2.55 -24.63
C GLN A 539 -25.12 1.52 -24.57
N GLU A 540 -24.92 0.82 -23.44
CA GLU A 540 -23.87 -0.20 -23.33
C GLU A 540 -24.16 -1.43 -24.20
N LEU A 541 -25.42 -1.84 -24.36
CA LEU A 541 -25.79 -2.87 -25.35
C LEU A 541 -25.47 -2.42 -26.77
N MET A 542 -25.69 -1.15 -27.08
CA MET A 542 -25.34 -0.58 -28.38
C MET A 542 -23.81 -0.49 -28.56
N ASN A 543 -23.07 -0.08 -27.52
CA ASN A 543 -21.61 -0.10 -27.52
C ASN A 543 -21.07 -1.52 -27.72
N MET A 544 -21.72 -2.53 -27.14
CA MET A 544 -21.38 -3.95 -27.34
C MET A 544 -21.57 -4.38 -28.79
N ALA A 545 -22.61 -3.90 -29.46
CA ALA A 545 -22.89 -4.25 -30.85
C ALA A 545 -21.87 -3.68 -31.85
N VAL A 546 -21.36 -2.47 -31.60
CA VAL A 546 -20.36 -1.84 -32.49
C VAL A 546 -18.92 -1.97 -32.01
N GLU A 547 -18.71 -2.40 -30.77
CA GLU A 547 -17.42 -2.42 -30.06
C GLU A 547 -16.74 -1.05 -29.99
N GLY A 548 -17.51 -0.04 -29.56
CA GLY A 548 -17.04 1.32 -29.41
C GLY A 548 -18.18 2.25 -29.02
N GLU A 549 -17.99 3.56 -29.17
CA GLU A 549 -19.05 4.52 -28.82
C GLU A 549 -20.21 4.45 -29.82
N HIS A 550 -21.41 4.18 -29.32
CA HIS A 550 -22.66 4.15 -30.10
C HIS A 550 -22.93 5.45 -30.89
N ALA A 551 -22.43 6.60 -30.43
CA ALA A 551 -22.55 7.87 -31.15
C ALA A 551 -21.87 7.83 -32.54
N HIS A 552 -20.83 7.00 -32.68
CA HIS A 552 -20.06 6.83 -33.91
C HIS A 552 -20.40 5.53 -34.64
N ALA A 553 -21.53 4.88 -34.30
CA ALA A 553 -21.88 3.56 -34.79
C ALA A 553 -21.98 3.45 -36.32
N HIS A 554 -22.32 4.53 -37.02
CA HIS A 554 -22.29 4.60 -38.47
C HIS A 554 -20.90 4.33 -39.09
N HIS A 555 -19.83 4.72 -38.39
CA HIS A 555 -18.45 4.55 -38.85
C HIS A 555 -17.84 3.23 -38.38
N LEU A 556 -18.21 2.76 -37.18
CA LEU A 556 -17.67 1.53 -36.59
C LEU A 556 -18.24 0.26 -37.25
N GLY A 557 -19.51 0.29 -37.65
CA GLY A 557 -20.20 -0.87 -38.21
C GLY A 557 -20.65 -1.89 -37.16
N ILE A 558 -21.22 -3.01 -37.61
CA ILE A 558 -21.72 -4.08 -36.73
C ILE A 558 -20.60 -5.08 -36.47
N SER A 559 -20.09 -5.10 -35.25
CA SER A 559 -19.05 -6.02 -34.78
C SER A 559 -19.64 -7.21 -34.03
N ASN A 560 -20.80 -7.02 -33.41
CA ASN A 560 -21.56 -8.06 -32.72
C ASN A 560 -23.06 -7.84 -33.00
N ASP A 561 -23.68 -8.77 -33.72
CA ASP A 561 -25.08 -8.68 -34.14
C ASP A 561 -26.07 -9.01 -33.02
N GLN A 562 -25.69 -9.84 -32.05
CA GLN A 562 -26.61 -10.37 -31.04
C GLN A 562 -27.21 -9.28 -30.12
N PRO A 563 -26.46 -8.27 -29.63
CA PRO A 563 -27.05 -7.18 -28.86
C PRO A 563 -28.12 -6.39 -29.63
N LEU A 564 -28.04 -6.30 -30.97
CA LEU A 564 -29.07 -5.65 -31.78
C LEU A 564 -30.39 -6.43 -31.77
N LEU A 565 -30.32 -7.77 -31.81
CA LEU A 565 -31.49 -8.64 -31.67
C LEU A 565 -32.12 -8.49 -30.28
N LEU A 566 -31.31 -8.37 -29.23
CA LEU A 566 -31.81 -8.12 -27.86
C LEU A 566 -32.53 -6.78 -27.76
N LEU A 567 -31.97 -5.72 -28.35
CA LEU A 567 -32.59 -4.39 -28.38
C LEU A 567 -33.93 -4.41 -29.14
N LEU A 568 -33.98 -5.07 -30.30
CA LEU A 568 -35.23 -5.29 -31.06
C LEU A 568 -36.28 -6.03 -30.21
N GLN A 569 -35.87 -7.11 -29.53
CA GLN A 569 -36.75 -7.87 -28.66
C GLN A 569 -37.27 -7.04 -27.47
N TRP A 570 -36.52 -6.04 -27.02
CA TRP A 570 -36.90 -5.15 -25.91
C TRP A 570 -37.85 -4.02 -26.34
N LEU A 571 -37.84 -3.60 -27.61
CA LEU A 571 -38.64 -2.46 -28.10
C LEU A 571 -40.12 -2.48 -27.67
N PRO A 572 -40.87 -3.59 -27.78
CA PRO A 572 -42.27 -3.62 -27.36
C PRO A 572 -42.48 -3.35 -25.85
N ASP A 573 -41.52 -3.75 -25.01
CA ASP A 573 -41.64 -3.58 -23.56
C ASP A 573 -41.26 -2.16 -23.11
N LEU A 574 -40.63 -1.36 -24.00
CA LEU A 574 -40.31 0.06 -23.79
C LEU A 574 -41.51 0.99 -24.03
N ALA A 575 -42.70 0.47 -24.35
CA ALA A 575 -43.91 1.26 -24.57
C ALA A 575 -44.22 2.29 -23.46
N PRO A 576 -43.99 2.01 -22.16
CA PRO A 576 -44.18 3.00 -21.09
C PRO A 576 -43.20 4.19 -21.15
N GLN A 577 -42.08 4.05 -21.86
CA GLN A 577 -40.99 5.01 -21.95
C GLN A 577 -40.76 5.42 -23.41
N ARG A 578 -41.73 6.15 -23.98
CA ARG A 578 -41.75 6.56 -25.39
C ARG A 578 -40.41 7.10 -25.91
N ASP A 579 -39.76 8.00 -25.16
CA ASP A 579 -38.51 8.62 -25.60
C ASP A 579 -37.37 7.60 -25.76
N LEU A 580 -37.31 6.58 -24.89
CA LEU A 580 -36.31 5.51 -24.98
C LEU A 580 -36.63 4.54 -26.11
N GLN A 581 -37.91 4.22 -26.31
CA GLN A 581 -38.34 3.39 -27.43
C GLN A 581 -37.94 4.01 -28.78
N LEU A 582 -38.18 5.31 -28.95
CA LEU A 582 -37.79 6.05 -30.16
C LEU A 582 -36.28 6.13 -30.34
N LEU A 583 -35.55 6.38 -29.24
CA LEU A 583 -34.09 6.46 -29.28
C LEU A 583 -33.44 5.14 -29.72
N VAL A 584 -33.90 4.00 -29.18
CA VAL A 584 -33.41 2.68 -29.57
C VAL A 584 -33.74 2.37 -31.03
N ALA A 585 -34.96 2.68 -31.47
CA ALA A 585 -35.33 2.51 -32.88
C ALA A 585 -34.44 3.33 -33.82
N GLN A 586 -34.15 4.59 -33.47
CA GLN A 586 -33.24 5.45 -34.23
C GLN A 586 -31.83 4.88 -34.30
N TRP A 587 -31.28 4.36 -33.19
CA TRP A 587 -29.96 3.72 -33.19
C TRP A 587 -29.93 2.46 -34.06
N LEU A 588 -30.94 1.59 -33.94
CA LEU A 588 -31.04 0.38 -34.76
C LEU A 588 -31.13 0.73 -36.25
N ALA A 589 -31.96 1.70 -36.61
CA ALA A 589 -32.10 2.18 -37.98
C ALA A 589 -30.79 2.80 -38.50
N ALA A 590 -30.10 3.59 -37.68
CA ALA A 590 -28.83 4.20 -38.02
C ALA A 590 -27.74 3.17 -38.34
N VAL A 591 -27.58 2.16 -37.49
CA VAL A 591 -26.53 1.15 -37.62
C VAL A 591 -26.84 0.17 -38.76
N CYS A 592 -28.08 -0.33 -38.82
CA CYS A 592 -28.48 -1.27 -39.87
C CYS A 592 -28.58 -0.57 -41.24
N GLY A 593 -28.97 0.70 -41.27
CA GLY A 593 -29.13 1.49 -42.49
C GLY A 593 -27.84 2.07 -43.07
N GLY A 594 -26.72 2.00 -42.34
CA GLY A 594 -25.43 2.62 -42.70
C GLY A 594 -24.75 2.02 -43.94
N SER A 595 -23.64 1.31 -43.74
CA SER A 595 -22.84 0.76 -44.85
C SER A 595 -23.49 -0.48 -45.47
N LEU A 596 -23.05 -0.87 -46.69
CA LEU A 596 -23.47 -2.13 -47.30
C LEU A 596 -23.09 -3.34 -46.43
N SER A 597 -21.91 -3.30 -45.80
CA SER A 597 -21.45 -4.35 -44.89
C SER A 597 -22.39 -4.52 -43.69
N CYS A 598 -22.82 -3.42 -43.07
CA CYS A 598 -23.76 -3.47 -41.96
C CYS A 598 -25.10 -4.09 -42.39
N ARG A 599 -25.62 -3.72 -43.56
CA ARG A 599 -26.86 -4.30 -44.09
C ARG A 599 -26.73 -5.81 -44.31
N THR A 600 -25.61 -6.27 -44.86
CA THR A 600 -25.37 -7.71 -45.07
C THR A 600 -25.33 -8.45 -43.74
N VAL A 601 -24.54 -7.98 -42.78
CA VAL A 601 -24.45 -8.59 -41.45
C VAL A 601 -25.81 -8.60 -40.75
N ALA A 602 -26.58 -7.51 -40.85
CA ALA A 602 -27.92 -7.44 -40.26
C ALA A 602 -28.89 -8.48 -40.84
N VAL A 603 -28.83 -8.70 -42.16
CA VAL A 603 -29.66 -9.70 -42.84
C VAL A 603 -29.22 -11.11 -42.45
N GLU A 604 -27.92 -11.40 -42.45
CA GLU A 604 -27.35 -12.71 -42.10
C GLU A 604 -27.65 -13.10 -40.65
N ALA A 605 -27.62 -12.12 -39.74
CA ALA A 605 -27.97 -12.31 -38.33
C ALA A 605 -29.49 -12.46 -38.08
N GLY A 606 -30.33 -12.31 -39.11
CA GLY A 606 -31.77 -12.50 -39.00
C GLY A 606 -32.55 -11.29 -38.46
N LEU A 607 -31.96 -10.08 -38.44
CA LEU A 607 -32.63 -8.88 -37.92
C LEU A 607 -33.92 -8.56 -38.68
N VAL A 608 -33.99 -8.85 -39.98
CA VAL A 608 -35.21 -8.62 -40.78
C VAL A 608 -36.40 -9.40 -40.22
N GLY A 609 -36.18 -10.67 -39.85
CA GLY A 609 -37.22 -11.50 -39.23
C GLY A 609 -37.63 -10.96 -37.86
N ALA A 610 -36.67 -10.51 -37.05
CA ALA A 610 -36.93 -9.91 -35.75
C ALA A 610 -37.73 -8.59 -35.86
N VAL A 611 -37.40 -7.73 -36.83
CA VAL A 611 -38.15 -6.49 -37.12
C VAL A 611 -39.59 -6.81 -37.50
N LEU A 612 -39.81 -7.76 -38.41
CA LEU A 612 -41.17 -8.17 -38.81
C LEU A 612 -41.97 -8.72 -37.62
N HIS A 613 -41.30 -9.47 -36.73
CA HIS A 613 -41.93 -9.97 -35.51
C HIS A 613 -42.35 -8.82 -34.57
N VAL A 614 -41.50 -7.82 -34.36
CA VAL A 614 -41.80 -6.64 -33.54
C VAL A 614 -42.96 -5.83 -34.14
N LEU A 615 -42.93 -5.59 -35.46
CA LEU A 615 -43.99 -4.87 -36.18
C LEU A 615 -45.35 -5.60 -36.16
N SER A 616 -45.35 -6.92 -35.92
CA SER A 616 -46.60 -7.68 -35.74
C SER A 616 -47.35 -7.34 -34.43
N GLN A 617 -46.73 -6.56 -33.54
CA GLN A 617 -47.30 -6.11 -32.26
C GLN A 617 -47.51 -4.58 -32.21
N PRO A 618 -48.28 -3.97 -33.14
CA PRO A 618 -48.35 -2.52 -33.29
C PRO A 618 -48.92 -1.78 -32.08
N GLN A 619 -49.69 -2.46 -31.22
CA GLN A 619 -50.24 -1.89 -29.99
C GLN A 619 -49.18 -1.56 -28.93
N ARG A 620 -47.97 -2.13 -29.07
CA ARG A 620 -46.85 -1.96 -28.13
C ARG A 620 -45.77 -1.02 -28.67
N LEU A 621 -45.99 -0.40 -29.82
CA LEU A 621 -45.04 0.50 -30.47
C LEU A 621 -45.66 1.89 -30.61
N ASP A 622 -44.89 2.92 -30.29
CA ASP A 622 -45.21 4.26 -30.74
C ASP A 622 -45.22 4.30 -32.28
N ARG A 623 -46.12 5.11 -32.85
CA ARG A 623 -46.25 5.21 -34.30
C ARG A 623 -44.94 5.64 -34.98
N GLN A 624 -44.19 6.57 -34.38
CA GLN A 624 -42.89 7.01 -34.91
C GLN A 624 -41.78 5.97 -34.75
N CYS A 625 -41.96 4.98 -33.88
CA CYS A 625 -41.04 3.85 -33.75
C CYS A 625 -41.33 2.79 -34.82
N ALA A 626 -42.60 2.61 -35.17
CA ALA A 626 -43.03 1.66 -36.20
C ALA A 626 -42.76 2.17 -37.63
N ASP A 627 -42.87 3.49 -37.85
CA ASP A 627 -42.48 4.19 -39.09
C ASP A 627 -40.95 4.18 -39.26
#